data_AF-A0A975RPM0-F1
#
_entry.id   AF-A0A975RPM0-F1
#
_cell.length_a   1.000
_cell.length_b   1.000
_cell.length_c   1.000
_cell.angle_alpha   90.00
_cell.angle_beta   90.00
_cell.angle_gamma   90.00
#
_symmetry.space_group_name_H-M   'P 1'
#
loop_
_entity.id
_entity.type
_entity.pdbx_description
1 polymer ?
#
loop_
_entity_poly.entity_id
_entity_poly.type
_entity_poly.pdbx_seq_one_letter_code
_entity_poly.pdbx_strand_id
1 'polypeptide(L)'
;MRTSKPITVTLGPMQASLEKRLKSGSYDNASEILRSALRALDREEAAIEDHLRTKVAASLADPRKSVPAADVFKRLRAVHGRTMKASKRGT
;
A
#
# COMPACT_ATOMS: atom_id res chain seq x y z
N MET A 1 35.95 1.68 -11.82
CA MET A 1 35.67 3.04 -11.28
C MET A 1 34.42 2.96 -10.41
N ARG A 2 34.38 3.60 -9.24
CA ARG A 2 33.14 3.62 -8.42
C ARG A 2 32.11 4.53 -9.09
N THR A 3 30.92 4.02 -9.34
CA THR A 3 29.82 4.69 -10.05
C THR A 3 28.97 5.60 -9.16
N SER A 4 29.18 5.61 -7.84
CA SER A 4 28.36 6.40 -6.91
C SER A 4 29.14 6.88 -5.68
N LYS A 5 28.69 8.00 -5.09
CA LYS A 5 29.21 8.57 -3.83
C LYS A 5 28.75 7.71 -2.64
N PRO A 6 29.65 7.31 -1.71
CA PRO A 6 29.24 6.58 -0.51
C PRO A 6 28.42 7.48 0.42
N ILE A 7 27.46 6.88 1.12
CA ILE A 7 26.62 7.52 2.13
C ILE A 7 26.74 6.75 3.44
N THR A 8 26.68 7.47 4.56
CA THR A 8 26.61 6.88 5.90
C THR A 8 25.17 7.02 6.39
N VAL A 9 24.59 5.92 6.88
CA VAL A 9 23.21 5.87 7.36
C VAL A 9 23.15 5.16 8.71
N THR A 10 22.28 5.64 9.59
CA THR A 10 22.03 5.02 10.90
C THR A 10 20.72 4.22 10.83
N LEU A 11 20.80 2.91 11.07
CA LEU A 11 19.65 2.00 10.92
C LEU A 11 18.86 1.76 12.21
N GLY A 12 19.42 2.12 13.37
CA GLY A 12 18.79 1.87 14.68
C GLY A 12 18.39 0.39 14.85
N PRO A 13 17.16 0.09 15.31
CA PRO A 13 16.69 -1.29 15.53
C PRO A 13 16.73 -2.18 14.27
N MET A 14 16.71 -1.60 13.07
CA MET A 14 16.72 -2.36 11.81
C MET A 14 18.08 -3.03 11.53
N GLN A 15 19.13 -2.66 12.28
CA GLN A 15 20.45 -3.27 12.16
C GLN A 15 20.40 -4.79 12.40
N ALA A 16 19.59 -5.25 13.35
CA ALA A 16 19.40 -6.68 13.61
C ALA A 16 18.81 -7.43 12.39
N SER A 17 17.90 -6.78 11.64
CA SER A 17 17.33 -7.36 10.42
C SER A 17 18.37 -7.43 9.29
N LEU A 18 19.24 -6.42 9.19
CA LEU A 18 20.33 -6.42 8.22
C LEU A 18 21.34 -7.54 8.55
N GLU A 19 21.74 -7.68 9.82
CA GLU A 19 22.64 -8.76 10.26
C GLU A 19 22.05 -10.14 10.01
N LYS A 20 20.75 -10.34 10.27
CA LYS A 20 20.07 -11.62 10.00
C LYS A 20 20.16 -12.01 8.53
N ARG A 21 19.96 -11.05 7.61
CA ARG A 21 20.04 -11.27 6.16
C ARG A 21 21.47 -11.47 5.67
N LEU A 22 22.44 -10.84 6.31
CA LEU A 22 23.85 -11.09 6.00
C LEU A 22 24.27 -12.50 6.46
N LYS A 23 23.87 -12.89 7.68
CA LYS A 23 24.12 -14.22 8.24
C LYS A 23 23.43 -15.34 7.47
N SER A 24 22.36 -15.06 6.72
CA SER A 24 21.72 -16.08 5.86
C SER A 24 22.53 -16.42 4.61
N GLY A 25 23.59 -15.66 4.30
CA GLY A 25 24.43 -15.88 3.12
C GLY A 25 23.73 -15.57 1.80
N SER A 26 22.54 -14.98 1.83
CA SER A 26 21.76 -14.64 0.63
C SER A 26 22.22 -13.35 -0.04
N TYR A 27 23.12 -12.61 0.61
CA TYR A 27 23.66 -11.33 0.15
C TYR A 27 25.14 -11.24 0.51
N ASP A 28 25.92 -10.63 -0.38
CA ASP A 28 27.37 -10.51 -0.21
C ASP A 28 27.75 -9.38 0.76
N ASN A 29 26.91 -8.33 0.84
CA ASN A 29 27.20 -7.17 1.67
C ASN A 29 25.94 -6.35 2.05
N ALA A 30 26.09 -5.49 3.05
CA ALA A 30 25.05 -4.58 3.53
C ALA A 30 24.52 -3.64 2.42
N SER A 31 25.37 -3.15 1.51
CA SER A 31 24.92 -2.27 0.43
C SER A 31 24.02 -2.98 -0.56
N GLU A 32 24.23 -4.28 -0.81
CA GLU A 32 23.35 -5.10 -1.63
C GLU A 32 21.97 -5.31 -0.99
N ILE A 33 21.96 -5.58 0.32
CA ILE A 33 20.72 -5.68 1.10
C ILE A 33 19.94 -4.37 1.00
N LEU A 34 20.59 -3.22 1.22
CA LEU A 34 19.94 -1.91 1.16
C LEU A 34 19.41 -1.58 -0.24
N ARG A 35 20.18 -1.86 -1.31
CA ARG A 35 19.68 -1.68 -2.68
C ARG A 35 18.48 -2.58 -2.98
N SER A 36 18.52 -3.83 -2.52
CA SER A 36 17.42 -4.77 -2.68
C SER A 36 16.18 -4.33 -1.91
N ALA A 37 16.37 -3.76 -0.71
CA ALA A 37 15.28 -3.19 0.08
C ALA A 37 14.65 -1.97 -0.60
N LEU A 38 15.46 -1.05 -1.15
CA LEU A 38 14.95 0.10 -1.89
C LEU A 38 14.16 -0.32 -3.14
N ARG A 39 14.67 -1.27 -3.93
CA ARG A 39 13.91 -1.83 -5.06
C ARG A 39 12.61 -2.51 -4.65
N ALA A 40 12.54 -3.07 -3.44
CA ALA A 40 11.31 -3.64 -2.93
C ALA A 40 10.31 -2.53 -2.55
N LEU A 41 10.79 -1.46 -1.91
CA LEU A 41 10.00 -0.28 -1.60
C LEU A 41 9.43 0.37 -2.87
N ASP A 42 10.27 0.61 -3.88
CA ASP A 42 9.86 1.19 -5.16
C ASP A 42 8.73 0.37 -5.82
N ARG A 43 8.80 -0.97 -5.74
CA ARG A 43 7.75 -1.85 -6.29
C ARG A 43 6.46 -1.77 -5.49
N GLU A 44 6.55 -1.67 -4.16
CA GLU A 44 5.37 -1.54 -3.30
C GLU A 44 4.67 -0.20 -3.55
N GLU A 45 5.42 0.89 -3.61
CA GLU A 45 4.90 2.22 -3.92
C GLU A 45 4.27 2.26 -5.31
N ALA A 46 4.95 1.73 -6.34
CA ALA A 46 4.41 1.65 -7.69
C ALA A 46 3.12 0.83 -7.76
N ALA A 47 3.02 -0.28 -7.02
CA ALA A 47 1.81 -1.10 -6.99
C ALA A 47 0.62 -0.35 -6.34
N ILE A 48 0.87 0.41 -5.28
CA ILE A 48 -0.16 1.26 -4.65
C ILE A 48 -0.60 2.35 -5.63
N GLU A 49 0.35 3.02 -6.27
CA GLU A 49 0.05 4.09 -7.23
C GLU A 49 -0.75 3.58 -8.42
N ASP A 50 -0.34 2.46 -9.01
CA ASP A 50 -1.01 1.86 -10.16
C ASP A 50 -2.44 1.43 -9.83
N HIS A 51 -2.66 0.86 -8.64
CA HIS A 51 -4.00 0.53 -8.16
C HIS A 51 -4.90 1.75 -8.03
N LEU A 52 -4.38 2.84 -7.46
CA LEU A 52 -5.13 4.09 -7.32
C LEU A 52 -5.41 4.72 -8.70
N ARG A 53 -4.41 4.75 -9.58
CA ARG A 53 -4.53 5.26 -10.95
C ARG A 53 -5.58 4.50 -11.74
N THR A 54 -5.58 3.18 -11.63
CA THR A 54 -6.57 2.30 -12.27
C THR A 54 -7.99 2.60 -11.77
N LYS A 55 -8.18 2.77 -10.45
CA LYS A 55 -9.48 3.14 -9.88
C LYS A 55 -9.97 4.52 -10.34
N VAL A 56 -9.07 5.49 -10.42
CA VAL A 56 -9.39 6.84 -10.90
C VAL A 56 -9.76 6.80 -12.38
N ALA A 57 -8.98 6.12 -13.21
CA ALA A 57 -9.25 5.97 -14.64
C ALA A 57 -10.62 5.31 -14.87
N ALA A 58 -10.93 4.23 -14.13
CA ALA A 58 -12.23 3.57 -14.20
C ALA A 58 -13.38 4.50 -13.78
N SER A 59 -13.17 5.34 -12.78
CA SER A 59 -14.18 6.32 -12.32
C SER A 59 -14.42 7.44 -13.33
N LEU A 60 -13.36 7.93 -13.99
CA LEU A 60 -13.47 8.94 -15.04
C LEU A 60 -14.12 8.39 -16.32
N ALA A 61 -13.94 7.10 -16.58
CA ALA A 61 -14.57 6.41 -17.72
C ALA A 61 -16.02 5.97 -17.46
N ASP A 62 -16.54 6.09 -16.22
CA ASP A 62 -17.91 5.68 -15.90
C ASP A 62 -18.93 6.63 -16.56
N PRO A 63 -19.78 6.17 -17.51
CA PRO A 63 -20.74 7.02 -18.22
C PRO A 63 -21.97 7.37 -17.36
N ARG A 64 -22.10 6.82 -16.14
CA ARG A 64 -23.23 7.10 -15.26
C ARG A 64 -23.25 8.57 -14.83
N LYS A 65 -24.46 9.12 -14.70
CA LYS A 65 -24.64 10.48 -14.20
C LYS A 65 -24.22 10.58 -12.73
N SER A 66 -23.61 11.72 -12.37
CA SER A 66 -23.33 12.07 -10.99
C SER A 66 -24.59 12.01 -10.13
N VAL A 67 -24.44 11.50 -8.91
CA VAL A 67 -25.54 11.40 -7.93
C VAL A 67 -25.34 12.47 -6.86
N PRO A 68 -26.39 13.24 -6.49
CA PRO A 68 -26.30 14.19 -5.39
C PRO A 68 -25.90 13.50 -4.08
N ALA A 69 -25.00 14.13 -3.31
CA ALA A 69 -24.49 13.55 -2.05
C ALA A 69 -25.63 13.18 -1.07
N ALA A 70 -26.69 13.99 -1.01
CA ALA A 70 -27.85 13.73 -0.17
C ALA A 70 -28.51 12.36 -0.46
N ASP A 71 -28.64 12.01 -1.75
CA ASP A 71 -29.23 10.74 -2.18
C ASP A 71 -28.31 9.56 -1.89
N VAL A 72 -26.99 9.74 -2.02
CA VAL A 72 -25.99 8.75 -1.63
C VAL A 72 -26.13 8.43 -0.14
N PHE A 73 -26.11 9.44 0.74
CA PHE A 73 -26.22 9.23 2.18
C PHE A 73 -27.58 8.65 2.59
N LYS A 74 -28.68 9.07 1.94
CA LYS A 74 -30.01 8.49 2.14
C LYS A 74 -30.01 6.99 1.84
N ARG A 75 -29.44 6.58 0.69
CA ARG A 75 -29.30 5.18 0.31
C ARG A 75 -28.42 4.39 1.29
N LEU A 76 -27.26 4.94 1.67
CA LEU A 76 -26.34 4.30 2.61
C LEU A 76 -26.98 4.05 3.97
N ARG A 77 -27.70 5.04 4.53
CA ARG A 77 -28.44 4.88 5.79
C ARG A 77 -29.52 3.82 5.70
N ALA A 78 -30.24 3.75 4.57
CA ALA A 78 -31.26 2.72 4.35
C ALA A 78 -30.66 1.30 4.23
N VAL A 79 -29.45 1.15 3.68
CA VAL A 79 -28.73 -0.14 3.68
C VAL A 79 -28.31 -0.53 5.10
N HIS A 80 -27.67 0.38 5.84
CA HIS A 80 -27.23 0.12 7.22
C HIS A 80 -28.41 -0.18 8.16
N GLY A 81 -29.53 0.55 8.02
CA GLY A 81 -30.73 0.28 8.81
C GLY A 81 -31.32 -1.11 8.54
N ARG A 82 -31.20 -1.63 7.31
CA ARG A 82 -31.65 -2.98 6.96
C ARG A 82 -30.72 -4.05 7.56
N THR A 83 -29.41 -3.86 7.47
CA THR A 83 -28.43 -4.81 8.02
C THR A 83 -28.50 -4.88 9.54
N MET A 84 -28.67 -3.75 10.24
CA MET A 84 -28.85 -3.73 11.69
C MET A 84 -30.16 -4.38 12.14
N LYS A 85 -31.27 -4.14 11.42
CA LYS A 85 -32.55 -4.81 11.71
C LYS A 85 -32.50 -6.32 11.45
N ALA A 86 -31.77 -6.76 10.43
CA ALA A 86 -31.57 -8.17 10.14
C ALA A 86 -30.73 -8.87 11.22
N SER A 87 -29.63 -8.23 11.65
CA SER A 87 -28.81 -8.71 12.78
C SER A 87 -29.62 -8.84 14.07
N LYS A 88 -30.47 -7.85 14.38
CA LYS A 88 -31.34 -7.87 15.57
C LYS A 88 -32.48 -8.92 15.53
N ARG A 89 -32.84 -9.43 14.35
CA ARG A 89 -33.86 -10.49 14.18
C ARG A 89 -33.26 -11.90 14.17
N GLY A 90 -31.94 -12.02 14.14
CA GLY A 90 -31.20 -13.30 14.18
C GLY A 90 -30.72 -13.71 15.57
N THR A 91 -31.14 -12.98 16.62
CA THR A 91 -31.06 -13.34 18.04
C THR A 91 -32.48 -13.53 18.57
#